data_AF-A0A3B8WCP7-F1
#
_entry.id   AF-A0A3B8WCP7-F1
#
_cell.length_a   1.000
_cell.length_b   1.000
_cell.length_c   1.000
_cell.angle_alpha   90.00
_cell.angle_beta   90.00
_cell.angle_gamma   90.00
#
_symmetry.space_group_name_H-M   'P 1'
#
loop_
_entity.id
_entity.type
_entity.pdbx_description
1 polymer ?
#
loop_
_entity_poly.entity_id
_entity_poly.type
_entity_poly.pdbx_seq_one_letter_code
_entity_poly.pdbx_strand_id
1 'polypeptide(L)'
;SMDSGSSNENLDFASVQRDNPEMERRCQEVIDRCWQMGDKNPICFIHDVGAGGLSNAMPELVKDGGRGGKFELRDIPSDEPGMSPLEIWCNESQERYVMAVAPENLEQFDA
;
A
#
# COMPACT_ATOMS: atom_id res chain seq x y z
N SER A 1 -7.77 17.15 -47.93
CA SER A 1 -6.77 16.54 -47.05
C SER A 1 -6.86 17.29 -45.73
N MET A 2 -7.56 16.71 -44.75
CA MET A 2 -7.65 17.32 -43.42
C MET A 2 -6.39 16.94 -42.66
N ASP A 3 -5.51 17.91 -42.49
CA ASP A 3 -4.37 17.83 -41.58
C ASP A 3 -4.92 18.05 -40.17
N SER A 4 -5.34 16.95 -39.53
CA SER A 4 -5.81 16.95 -38.14
C SER A 4 -4.63 17.25 -37.24
N GLY A 5 -4.71 18.40 -36.56
CA GLY A 5 -3.63 18.98 -35.77
C GLY A 5 -2.96 18.00 -34.83
N SER A 6 -1.64 17.97 -34.92
CA SER A 6 -0.73 17.41 -33.92
C SER A 6 -0.75 18.26 -32.65
N SER A 7 -1.88 18.23 -31.95
CA SER A 7 -1.96 18.64 -30.56
C SER A 7 -1.33 17.51 -29.75
N ASN A 8 -0.02 17.59 -29.54
CA ASN A 8 0.65 16.81 -28.50
C ASN A 8 0.17 17.40 -27.16
N GLU A 9 -1.06 17.06 -26.76
CA GLU A 9 -1.45 17.18 -25.37
C GLU A 9 -0.47 16.31 -24.61
N ASN A 10 0.29 16.94 -23.71
CA ASN A 10 1.18 16.24 -22.81
C ASN A 10 0.27 15.51 -21.81
N LEU A 11 -0.23 14.34 -22.22
CA LEU A 11 -1.19 13.54 -21.47
C LEU A 11 -0.55 13.19 -20.12
N ASP A 12 -1.09 13.78 -19.05
CA ASP A 12 -0.61 13.54 -17.69
C ASP A 12 -1.13 12.20 -17.17
N PHE A 13 -0.61 11.12 -17.73
CA PHE A 13 -0.98 9.75 -17.33
C PHE A 13 -0.68 9.46 -15.86
N ALA A 14 0.29 10.16 -15.24
CA ALA A 14 0.64 9.97 -13.84
C ALA A 14 -0.45 10.50 -12.88
N SER A 15 -1.29 11.42 -13.35
CA SER A 15 -2.43 11.94 -12.58
C SER A 15 -3.69 11.05 -12.62
N VAL A 16 -3.71 10.03 -13.48
CA VAL A 16 -4.85 9.11 -13.61
C VAL A 16 -4.81 8.09 -12.48
N GLN A 17 -5.80 8.16 -11.58
CA GLN A 17 -5.97 7.22 -10.48
C GLN A 17 -6.81 6.00 -10.90
N ARG A 18 -6.65 4.89 -10.17
CA ARG A 18 -7.38 3.65 -10.37
C ARG A 18 -7.91 3.13 -9.04
N ASP A 19 -9.22 3.10 -8.89
CA ASP A 19 -9.92 2.66 -7.70
C ASP A 19 -10.39 1.20 -7.79
N ASN A 20 -10.45 0.54 -6.63
CA ASN A 20 -11.11 -0.74 -6.42
C ASN A 20 -11.74 -0.80 -5.00
N PRO A 21 -12.92 -0.19 -4.80
CA PRO A 21 -13.56 -0.12 -3.47
C PRO A 21 -13.85 -1.48 -2.81
N GLU A 22 -13.97 -2.55 -3.59
CA GLU A 22 -14.17 -3.91 -3.06
C GLU A 22 -12.94 -4.42 -2.31
N MET A 23 -11.74 -4.11 -2.82
CA MET A 23 -10.49 -4.44 -2.15
C MET A 23 -10.37 -3.70 -0.82
N GLU A 24 -10.68 -2.40 -0.80
CA GLU A 24 -10.70 -1.63 0.45
C GLU A 24 -11.71 -2.20 1.44
N ARG A 25 -12.91 -2.59 0.98
CA ARG A 25 -13.91 -3.20 1.86
C ARG A 25 -13.41 -4.51 2.48
N ARG A 26 -12.68 -5.33 1.73
CA ARG A 26 -12.07 -6.57 2.24
C ARG A 26 -10.97 -6.29 3.27
N CYS A 27 -10.12 -5.29 3.04
CA CYS A 27 -9.15 -4.84 4.04
C CYS A 27 -9.86 -4.34 5.31
N GLN A 28 -10.95 -3.57 5.16
CA GLN A 28 -11.73 -3.09 6.28
C GLN A 28 -12.33 -4.24 7.12
N GLU A 29 -12.77 -5.34 6.50
CA GLU A 29 -13.25 -6.50 7.25
C GLU A 29 -12.15 -7.15 8.10
N VAL A 30 -10.90 -7.19 7.62
CA VAL A 30 -9.76 -7.69 8.41
C VAL A 30 -9.47 -6.75 9.59
N ILE A 31 -9.46 -5.44 9.35
CA ILE A 31 -9.31 -4.43 10.40
C ILE A 31 -10.45 -4.57 11.43
N ASP A 32 -11.68 -4.79 10.95
CA ASP A 32 -12.85 -5.01 11.79
C ASP A 32 -12.71 -6.22 12.69
N ARG A 33 -12.23 -7.35 12.14
CA ARG A 33 -11.93 -8.54 12.97
C ARG A 33 -10.87 -8.22 14.01
N CYS A 34 -9.79 -7.54 13.64
CA CYS A 34 -8.69 -7.21 14.55
C CYS A 34 -9.15 -6.39 15.75
N TRP A 35 -9.87 -5.27 15.55
CA TRP A 35 -10.29 -4.45 16.68
C TRP A 35 -11.44 -5.08 17.49
N GLN A 36 -12.29 -5.92 16.87
CA GLN A 36 -13.33 -6.68 17.58
C GLN A 36 -12.78 -7.71 18.56
N MET A 37 -11.49 -8.06 18.46
CA MET A 37 -10.80 -8.93 19.43
C MET A 37 -10.44 -8.21 20.73
N GLY A 38 -10.65 -6.89 20.84
CA GLY A 38 -10.37 -6.11 22.04
C GLY A 38 -8.90 -6.17 22.42
N ASP A 39 -8.60 -6.59 23.66
CA ASP A 39 -7.23 -6.74 24.17
C ASP A 39 -6.38 -7.76 23.40
N LYS A 40 -7.00 -8.59 22.56
CA LYS A 40 -6.32 -9.57 21.69
C LYS A 40 -6.11 -9.08 20.26
N ASN A 41 -6.32 -7.79 19.99
CA ASN A 41 -6.04 -7.19 18.69
C ASN A 41 -4.56 -7.38 18.32
N PRO A 42 -4.24 -8.08 17.21
CA PRO A 42 -2.85 -8.36 16.83
C PRO A 42 -2.14 -7.15 16.21
N ILE A 43 -2.86 -6.09 15.82
CA ILE A 43 -2.31 -4.88 15.19
C ILE A 43 -1.65 -4.01 16.26
N CYS A 44 -0.32 -3.91 16.22
CA CYS A 44 0.44 -2.99 17.07
C CYS A 44 0.42 -1.55 16.53
N PHE A 45 0.42 -1.41 15.21
CA PHE A 45 0.38 -0.13 14.49
C PHE A 45 -0.19 -0.35 13.09
N ILE A 46 -0.93 0.62 12.57
CA ILE A 46 -1.44 0.62 11.20
C ILE A 46 -1.38 2.04 10.63
N HIS A 47 -1.04 2.18 9.36
CA HIS A 47 -1.01 3.43 8.61
C HIS A 47 -1.52 3.21 7.19
N ASP A 48 -2.21 4.20 6.62
CA ASP A 48 -2.63 4.18 5.23
C ASP A 48 -1.45 4.37 4.26
N VAL A 49 -1.61 3.92 3.02
CA VAL A 49 -0.65 4.16 1.95
C VAL A 49 -1.27 5.09 0.92
N GLY A 50 -0.77 6.32 0.87
CA GLY A 50 -1.20 7.35 -0.07
C GLY A 50 -0.04 7.91 -0.89
N ALA A 51 0.14 9.22 -0.82
CA ALA A 51 1.17 9.94 -1.56
C ALA A 51 2.59 9.40 -1.26
N GLY A 52 3.37 9.14 -2.31
CA GLY A 52 4.70 8.52 -2.22
C GLY A 52 4.70 7.01 -1.95
N GLY A 53 3.53 6.37 -1.81
CA GLY A 53 3.41 4.92 -1.67
C GLY A 53 4.11 4.37 -0.43
N LEU A 54 4.71 3.18 -0.57
CA LEU A 54 5.45 2.53 0.52
C LEU A 54 6.69 3.33 0.92
N SER A 55 7.24 4.13 0.01
CA SER A 55 8.39 5.00 0.30
C SER A 55 8.11 6.06 1.34
N ASN A 56 6.84 6.43 1.54
CA ASN A 56 6.41 7.30 2.63
C ASN A 56 5.87 6.50 3.82
N ALA A 57 4.93 5.59 3.55
CA ALA A 57 4.18 4.90 4.60
C ALA A 57 5.05 3.97 5.48
N MET A 58 6.00 3.22 4.90
CA MET A 58 6.85 2.32 5.68
C MET A 58 7.84 3.09 6.58
N PRO A 59 8.56 4.13 6.10
CA PRO A 59 9.36 4.98 6.97
C PRO A 59 8.57 5.69 8.07
N GLU A 60 7.36 6.18 7.78
CA GLU A 60 6.48 6.78 8.80
C GLU A 60 6.12 5.77 9.89
N LEU A 61 5.65 4.57 9.50
CA LEU A 61 5.29 3.51 10.43
C LEU A 61 6.43 3.13 11.39
N VAL A 62 7.66 2.92 10.86
CA VAL A 62 8.78 2.53 11.73
C VAL A 62 9.28 3.71 12.57
N LYS A 63 9.28 4.92 12.03
CA LYS A 63 9.70 6.15 12.74
C LYS A 63 8.76 6.44 13.91
N ASP A 64 7.46 6.32 13.73
CA ASP A 64 6.46 6.56 14.78
C ASP A 64 6.56 5.50 15.90
N GLY A 65 7.02 4.29 15.56
CA GLY A 65 7.42 3.27 16.54
C GLY A 65 8.80 3.46 17.16
N GLY A 66 9.57 4.49 16.77
CA GLY A 66 10.95 4.72 17.21
C GLY A 66 11.94 3.65 16.75
N ARG A 67 11.69 3.04 15.57
CA ARG A 67 12.46 1.93 15.00
C ARG A 67 13.02 2.27 13.61
N GLY A 68 13.86 1.38 13.09
CA GLY A 68 14.16 1.28 11.66
C GLY A 68 13.52 0.03 11.06
N GLY A 69 13.60 -0.13 9.74
CA GLY A 69 13.06 -1.27 9.01
C GLY A 69 14.05 -1.86 8.01
N LYS A 70 14.02 -3.19 7.85
CA LYS A 70 14.69 -3.90 6.76
C LYS A 70 13.58 -4.59 5.95
N PHE A 71 13.52 -4.29 4.66
CA PHE A 71 12.48 -4.78 3.77
C PHE A 71 13.12 -5.60 2.65
N GLU A 72 12.47 -6.71 2.30
CA GLU A 72 12.75 -7.45 1.07
C GLU A 72 11.77 -6.98 0.00
N LEU A 73 12.28 -6.39 -1.06
CA LEU A 73 11.45 -5.76 -2.11
C LEU A 73 10.57 -6.79 -2.82
N ARG A 74 11.05 -8.04 -2.92
CA ARG A 74 10.35 -9.11 -3.65
C ARG A 74 9.24 -9.78 -2.85
N ASP A 75 9.08 -9.45 -1.58
CA ASP A 75 7.94 -9.88 -0.77
C ASP A 75 6.70 -8.99 -0.98
N ILE A 76 6.84 -7.84 -1.67
CA ILE A 76 5.72 -6.94 -1.99
C ILE A 76 4.92 -7.53 -3.16
N PRO A 77 3.59 -7.77 -3.01
CA PRO A 77 2.75 -8.21 -4.11
C PRO A 77 2.78 -7.22 -5.27
N SER A 78 2.96 -7.73 -6.49
CA SER A 78 3.03 -6.93 -7.72
C SER A 78 2.35 -7.64 -8.88
N ASP A 79 1.38 -6.97 -9.49
CA ASP A 79 0.73 -7.42 -10.74
C ASP A 79 1.51 -7.02 -12.00
N GLU A 80 2.52 -6.16 -11.86
CA GLU A 80 3.37 -5.67 -12.95
C GLU A 80 4.82 -6.12 -12.74
N PRO A 81 5.22 -7.29 -13.28
CA PRO A 81 6.55 -7.86 -13.05
C PRO A 81 7.69 -7.03 -13.67
N GLY A 82 7.36 -6.14 -14.60
CA GLY A 82 8.29 -5.24 -15.26
C GLY A 82 8.71 -4.03 -14.43
N MET A 83 8.07 -3.77 -13.28
CA MET A 83 8.37 -2.61 -12.45
C MET A 83 9.80 -2.64 -11.92
N SER A 84 10.48 -1.51 -12.07
CA SER A 84 11.76 -1.23 -11.42
C SER A 84 11.60 -1.13 -9.90
N PRO A 85 12.69 -1.23 -9.12
CA PRO A 85 12.64 -1.03 -7.68
C PRO A 85 12.02 0.30 -7.24
N LEU A 86 12.27 1.38 -7.99
CA LEU A 86 11.69 2.69 -7.72
C LEU A 86 10.17 2.66 -7.90
N GLU A 87 9.68 2.05 -8.98
CA GLU A 87 8.25 1.94 -9.25
C GLU A 87 7.55 1.06 -8.21
N ILE A 88 8.12 -0.10 -7.85
CA ILE A 88 7.56 -0.96 -6.79
C ILE A 88 7.43 -0.20 -5.46
N TRP A 89 8.45 0.58 -5.11
CA TRP A 89 8.52 1.25 -3.80
C TRP A 89 7.71 2.55 -3.73
N CYS A 90 7.64 3.31 -4.82
CA CYS A 90 7.07 4.66 -4.83
C CYS A 90 5.72 4.79 -5.55
N ASN A 91 5.22 3.74 -6.22
CA ASN A 91 3.90 3.82 -6.86
C ASN A 91 2.79 4.10 -5.82
N GLU A 92 1.76 4.82 -6.27
CA GLU A 92 0.60 5.20 -5.47
C GLU A 92 -0.61 4.29 -5.78
N SER A 93 -0.37 2.98 -5.97
CA SER A 93 -1.48 2.02 -6.10
C SER A 93 -2.39 2.11 -4.86
N GLN A 94 -3.70 2.07 -5.11
CA GLN A 94 -4.74 2.30 -4.12
C GLN A 94 -5.02 1.04 -3.28
N GLU A 95 -5.89 1.18 -2.27
CA GLU A 95 -6.35 0.11 -1.36
C GLU A 95 -5.26 -0.62 -0.58
N ARG A 96 -4.25 0.12 -0.09
CA ARG A 96 -3.12 -0.43 0.65
C ARG A 96 -2.97 0.18 2.05
N TYR A 97 -2.54 -0.67 2.97
CA TYR A 97 -2.20 -0.32 4.35
C TYR A 97 -0.87 -0.95 4.71
N VAL A 98 -0.11 -0.31 5.59
CA VAL A 98 1.05 -0.90 6.24
C VAL A 98 0.72 -1.12 7.71
N MET A 99 1.16 -2.25 8.27
CA MET A 99 0.88 -2.60 9.66
C MET A 99 2.03 -3.35 10.31
N ALA A 100 2.14 -3.19 11.62
CA ALA A 100 3.04 -3.95 12.47
C ALA A 100 2.24 -4.98 13.27
N VAL A 101 2.61 -6.24 13.13
CA VAL A 101 2.07 -7.38 13.88
C VAL A 101 3.24 -8.11 14.52
N ALA A 102 3.11 -8.46 15.80
CA ALA A 102 4.14 -9.23 16.51
C ALA A 102 4.29 -10.64 15.88
N PRO A 103 5.50 -11.21 15.73
CA PRO A 103 5.70 -12.50 15.10
C PRO A 103 4.83 -13.64 15.67
N GLU A 104 4.61 -13.64 16.98
CA GLU A 104 3.75 -14.58 17.70
C GLU A 104 2.26 -14.49 17.33
N ASN A 105 1.84 -13.37 16.73
CA ASN A 105 0.46 -13.11 16.32
C ASN A 105 0.24 -13.26 14.80
N LEU A 106 1.28 -13.62 14.02
CA LEU A 106 1.15 -13.73 12.57
C LEU A 106 0.16 -14.82 12.13
N GLU A 107 0.18 -15.99 12.78
CA GLU A 107 -0.78 -17.06 12.49
C GLU A 107 -2.22 -16.64 12.77
N GLN A 108 -2.44 -15.83 13.81
CA GLN A 108 -3.76 -15.29 14.12
C GLN A 108 -4.22 -14.26 13.08
N PHE A 109 -3.30 -13.52 12.48
CA PHE A 109 -3.59 -12.54 11.44
C PHE A 109 -3.86 -13.19 10.07
N ASP A 110 -3.24 -14.33 9.79
CA ASP A 110 -3.36 -15.07 8.52
C ASP A 110 -4.66 -15.92 8.43
N ALA A 111 -5.23 -16.31 9.58
CA ALA A 111 -6.39 -17.21 9.68
C ALA A 111 -7.73 -16.60 9.25
#